data_AF-A0AA38KJA9-F1
#
_entry.id   AF-A0AA38KJA9-F1
#
_cell.length_a   1.000
_cell.length_b   1.000
_cell.length_c   1.000
_cell.angle_alpha   90.00
_cell.angle_beta   90.00
_cell.angle_gamma   90.00
#
_symmetry.space_group_name_H-M   'P 1'
#
loop_
_entity.id
_entity.type
_entity.pdbx_description
1 polymer ?
#
loop_
_entity_poly.entity_id
_entity_poly.type
_entity_poly.pdbx_seq_one_letter_code
_entity_poly.pdbx_strand_id
1 'polypeptide(L)'
;LSVKEVPEGEVHNTLTETLKQQYVVVKERTSNQGSYMGSHVMQYGDIPISQESLSFYMGFDPANANATFENSLPRYLKDKDPTFINQRDADLLHLWQK
;
A
#
# COMPACT_ATOMS: atom_id res chain seq x y z
N LEU A 1 0.51 7.32 -11.33
CA LEU A 1 0.29 5.88 -11.08
C LEU A 1 -0.04 5.68 -9.60
N SER A 2 -1.32 5.53 -9.24
CA SER A 2 -1.68 5.02 -7.91
C SER A 2 -1.13 3.61 -7.80
N VAL A 3 -0.09 3.42 -7.00
CA VAL A 3 0.32 2.09 -6.57
C VAL A 3 -0.84 1.59 -5.72
N LYS A 4 -1.61 0.69 -6.31
CA LYS A 4 -2.83 0.05 -5.81
C LYS A 4 -2.73 -0.14 -4.28
N GLU A 5 -3.54 0.57 -3.49
CA GLU A 5 -3.80 0.25 -2.06
C GLU A 5 -4.61 -1.05 -1.95
N VAL A 6 -5.44 -1.32 -2.97
CA VAL A 6 -6.37 -2.45 -3.06
C VAL A 6 -5.77 -3.87 -2.86
N PRO A 7 -4.56 -4.24 -3.34
CA PRO A 7 -4.04 -5.59 -3.19
C PRO A 7 -3.83 -6.03 -1.75
N GLU A 8 -3.62 -5.08 -0.82
CA GLU A 8 -3.39 -5.42 0.58
C GLU A 8 -4.74 -5.52 1.33
N GLY A 9 -5.69 -4.64 1.06
CA GLY A 9 -7.06 -4.76 1.59
C GLY A 9 -7.81 -6.03 1.14
N GLU A 10 -7.47 -6.59 -0.02
CA GLU A 10 -8.03 -7.86 -0.53
C GLU A 10 -7.44 -9.11 0.14
N VAL A 11 -6.36 -9.01 0.91
CA VAL A 11 -5.68 -10.16 1.54
C VAL A 11 -5.77 -10.14 3.07
N HIS A 12 -6.06 -8.97 3.66
CA HIS A 12 -6.18 -8.81 5.12
C HIS A 12 -7.63 -8.73 5.61
N ASN A 13 -7.81 -9.01 6.90
CA ASN A 13 -9.09 -8.80 7.56
C ASN A 13 -9.29 -7.31 7.89
N THR A 14 -10.03 -6.62 7.02
CA THR A 14 -10.32 -5.18 7.12
C THR A 14 -11.12 -4.79 8.36
N LEU A 15 -11.76 -5.73 9.08
CA LEU A 15 -12.40 -5.46 10.37
C LEU A 15 -11.37 -5.23 11.48
N THR A 16 -10.25 -5.94 11.40
CA THR A 16 -9.19 -5.87 12.42
C THR A 16 -8.10 -4.86 12.08
N GLU A 17 -7.92 -4.56 10.80
CA GLU A 17 -6.96 -3.59 10.32
C GLU A 17 -7.49 -2.16 10.45
N THR A 18 -6.61 -1.25 10.85
CA THR A 18 -6.89 0.19 10.96
C THR A 18 -6.30 0.98 9.79
N LEU A 19 -6.88 2.15 9.49
CA LEU A 19 -6.34 3.08 8.48
C LEU A 19 -4.87 3.44 8.72
N LYS A 20 -4.46 3.57 9.98
CA LYS A 20 -3.07 3.84 10.38
C LYS A 20 -2.14 2.69 10.01
N GLN A 21 -2.57 1.45 10.20
CA GLN A 21 -1.78 0.28 9.88
C GLN A 21 -1.55 0.16 8.37
N GLN A 22 -2.63 0.31 7.58
CA GLN A 22 -2.54 0.36 6.12
C GLN A 22 -1.61 1.48 5.65
N TYR A 23 -1.70 2.68 6.25
CA TYR A 23 -0.81 3.80 5.93
C TYR A 23 0.68 3.47 6.17
N VAL A 24 1.02 2.80 7.28
CA VAL A 24 2.41 2.43 7.58
C VAL A 24 2.96 1.47 6.54
N VAL A 25 2.19 0.45 6.17
CA VAL A 25 2.60 -0.53 5.15
C VAL A 25 2.79 0.15 3.79
N VAL A 26 1.83 0.98 3.37
CA VAL A 26 1.91 1.73 2.10
C VAL A 26 3.10 2.69 2.09
N LYS A 27 3.40 3.34 3.23
CA LYS A 27 4.57 4.21 3.37
C LYS A 27 5.88 3.43 3.24
N GLU A 28 6.00 2.29 3.91
CA GLU A 28 7.18 1.44 3.84
C GLU A 28 7.40 0.95 2.39
N ARG A 29 6.35 0.48 1.71
CA ARG A 29 6.41 0.00 0.32
C ARG A 29 6.84 1.10 -0.65
N THR A 30 6.18 2.25 -0.56
CA THR A 30 6.37 3.36 -1.49
C THR A 30 7.73 4.03 -1.31
N SER A 31 8.29 3.99 -0.09
CA SER A 31 9.64 4.48 0.18
C SER A 31 10.75 3.59 -0.40
N ASN A 32 10.41 2.42 -0.96
CA ASN A 32 11.36 1.41 -1.41
C ASN A 32 12.44 1.13 -0.35
N GLN A 33 12.01 0.78 0.87
CA GLN A 33 12.90 0.54 2.02
C GLN A 33 13.80 1.76 2.38
N GLY A 34 13.36 2.98 2.08
CA GLY A 34 14.12 4.21 2.32
C GLY A 34 15.13 4.57 1.22
N SER A 35 15.07 3.93 0.06
CA SER A 35 15.90 4.27 -1.11
C SER A 35 15.46 5.58 -1.78
N TYR A 36 16.41 6.26 -2.43
CA TYR A 36 16.18 7.48 -3.22
C TYR A 36 15.32 7.25 -4.47
N MET A 37 15.06 6.00 -4.84
CA MET A 37 14.16 5.65 -5.96
C MET A 37 12.67 5.56 -5.56
N GLY A 38 12.36 5.68 -4.27
CA GLY A 38 10.99 5.69 -3.75
C GLY A 38 10.39 7.10 -3.61
N SER A 39 9.18 7.18 -3.06
CA SER A 39 8.54 8.45 -2.70
C SER A 39 8.01 8.43 -1.26
N HIS A 40 7.66 9.60 -0.75
CA HIS A 40 7.18 9.76 0.63
C HIS A 40 5.66 9.87 0.64
N VAL A 41 5.01 8.88 1.25
CA VAL A 41 3.57 8.91 1.53
C VAL A 41 3.34 9.83 2.73
N MET A 42 2.36 10.74 2.57
CA MET A 42 2.05 11.77 3.55
C MET A 42 0.58 11.67 3.96
N GLN A 43 0.31 11.89 5.25
CA GLN A 43 -1.05 11.95 5.82
C GLN A 43 -1.42 13.40 6.14
N TYR A 44 -2.68 13.77 5.92
CA TYR A 44 -3.20 15.12 6.15
C TYR A 44 -4.63 15.05 6.71
N GLY A 45 -5.11 16.16 7.30
CA GLY A 45 -6.46 16.25 7.86
C GLY A 45 -6.56 15.69 9.29
N ASP A 46 -7.70 15.08 9.60
CA ASP A 46 -8.04 14.65 10.96
C ASP A 46 -7.40 13.27 11.27
N ILE A 47 -6.18 13.32 11.78
CA ILE A 47 -5.34 12.14 12.07
C ILE A 47 -6.00 11.12 13.03
N PRO A 48 -6.83 11.50 14.03
CA PRO A 48 -7.53 10.54 14.89
C PRO A 48 -8.35 9.50 14.13
N ILE A 49 -8.92 9.85 12.96
CA ILE A 49 -9.67 8.92 12.09
C ILE A 49 -8.82 7.72 11.68
N SER A 50 -7.49 7.87 11.63
CA SER A 50 -6.59 6.77 11.28
C SER A 50 -6.68 5.57 12.25
N GLN A 51 -7.25 5.73 13.44
CA GLN A 51 -7.46 4.65 14.40
C GLN A 51 -8.69 3.79 14.09
N GLU A 52 -9.56 4.23 13.19
CA GLU A 52 -10.75 3.48 12.81
C GLU A 52 -10.41 2.28 11.92
N SER A 53 -11.30 1.29 11.97
CA SER A 53 -11.21 0.08 11.15
C SER A 53 -11.37 0.43 9.66
N LEU A 54 -10.57 -0.20 8.81
CA LEU A 54 -10.61 -0.04 7.35
C LEU A 54 -11.99 -0.41 6.78
N SER A 55 -12.69 -1.34 7.44
CA SER A 55 -14.01 -1.83 7.04
C SER A 55 -15.08 -0.75 6.92
N PHE A 56 -14.97 0.35 7.69
CA PHE A 56 -15.92 1.48 7.58
C PHE A 56 -15.82 2.20 6.24
N TYR A 57 -14.68 2.10 5.55
CA TYR A 57 -14.37 2.86 4.34
C TYR A 57 -14.31 1.98 3.08
N MET A 58 -13.76 0.77 3.21
CA MET A 58 -13.55 -0.15 2.07
C MET A 58 -14.48 -1.37 2.11
N GLY A 59 -15.26 -1.54 3.17
CA GLY A 59 -16.08 -2.73 3.39
C GLY A 59 -15.26 -3.93 3.89
N PHE A 60 -15.91 -5.08 3.98
CA PHE A 60 -15.32 -6.32 4.48
C PHE A 60 -15.67 -7.48 3.55
N ASP A 61 -14.64 -8.26 3.18
CA ASP A 61 -14.80 -9.51 2.46
C ASP A 61 -14.82 -10.69 3.46
N PRO A 62 -15.93 -11.44 3.56
CA PRO A 62 -16.01 -12.65 4.40
C PRO A 62 -14.94 -13.70 4.10
N ALA A 63 -14.41 -13.75 2.88
CA ALA A 63 -13.32 -14.66 2.52
C ALA A 63 -12.05 -14.41 3.34
N ASN A 64 -11.87 -13.19 3.85
CA ASN A 64 -10.70 -12.75 4.61
C ASN A 64 -10.92 -12.77 6.12
N ALA A 65 -12.03 -13.33 6.62
CA ALA A 65 -12.34 -13.35 8.05
C ALA A 65 -11.22 -13.97 8.92
N ASN A 66 -10.50 -14.96 8.37
CA ASN A 66 -9.42 -15.67 9.07
C ASN A 66 -8.03 -15.10 8.75
N ALA A 67 -7.93 -14.03 7.96
CA ALA A 67 -6.65 -13.43 7.62
C ALA A 67 -6.08 -12.65 8.81
N THR A 68 -4.81 -12.88 9.11
CA THR A 68 -4.10 -12.16 10.17
C THR A 68 -3.35 -10.99 9.57
N PHE A 69 -3.49 -9.81 10.16
CA PHE A 69 -2.70 -8.65 9.77
C PHE A 69 -1.32 -8.69 10.43
N GLU A 70 -0.25 -8.62 9.63
CA GLU A 70 1.11 -8.38 10.12
C GLU A 70 1.43 -6.89 10.01
N ASN A 71 1.93 -6.30 11.09
CA ASN A 71 2.30 -4.89 11.20
C ASN A 71 3.61 -4.56 10.44
N SER A 72 3.87 -5.23 9.32
CA SER A 72 5.08 -5.09 8.51
C SER A 72 4.81 -5.45 7.07
N LEU A 73 5.59 -4.90 6.13
CA LEU A 73 5.50 -5.32 4.73
C LEU A 73 5.57 -6.86 4.61
N PRO A 74 4.60 -7.49 3.93
CA PRO A 74 4.63 -8.91 3.64
C PRO A 74 5.94 -9.33 2.99
N ARG A 75 6.47 -10.50 3.38
CA ARG A 75 7.79 -10.99 2.93
C ARG A 75 7.93 -11.05 1.40
N TYR A 76 6.87 -11.42 0.69
CA TYR A 76 6.85 -11.47 -0.78
C TYR A 76 7.01 -10.09 -1.46
N LEU A 77 6.71 -8.99 -0.74
CA LEU A 77 6.98 -7.62 -1.22
C LEU A 77 8.38 -7.15 -0.85
N LYS A 78 8.98 -7.68 0.23
CA LYS A 78 10.37 -7.38 0.62
C LYS A 78 11.38 -8.03 -0.32
N ASP A 79 11.07 -9.23 -0.81
CA ASP A 79 11.97 -10.03 -1.66
C ASP A 79 11.90 -9.62 -3.15
N LYS A 80 10.92 -8.78 -3.53
CA LYS A 80 10.85 -8.19 -4.87
C LYS A 80 11.56 -6.85 -4.86
N ASP A 81 12.63 -6.72 -5.63
CA ASP A 81 13.10 -5.40 -6.09
C ASP A 81 12.08 -4.89 -7.12
N PRO A 82 11.20 -3.93 -6.75
CA PRO A 82 10.23 -3.42 -7.70
C PRO A 82 10.99 -2.56 -8.72
N THR A 83 10.80 -2.84 -10.00
CA THR A 83 11.32 -1.93 -11.04
C THR A 83 10.46 -0.67 -11.01
N PHE A 84 11.01 0.42 -10.46
CA PHE A 84 10.33 1.71 -10.44
C PHE A 84 10.65 2.49 -11.71
N ILE A 85 9.62 3.05 -12.34
CA ILE A 85 9.74 3.97 -13.47
C ILE A 85 9.18 5.32 -13.01
N ASN A 86 9.89 6.40 -13.30
CA ASN A 86 9.38 7.73 -13.01
C ASN A 86 8.08 7.95 -13.79
N GLN A 87 7.05 8.50 -13.14
CA GLN A 87 5.77 8.74 -13.80
C GLN A 87 5.89 9.64 -15.03
N ARG A 88 6.89 10.54 -15.07
CA ARG A 88 7.16 11.41 -16.23
C ARG A 88 7.77 10.66 -17.42
N ASP A 89 8.46 9.56 -17.15
CA ASP A 89 9.19 8.79 -18.16
C ASP A 89 8.40 7.56 -18.64
N ALA A 90 7.29 7.23 -17.97
CA ALA A 90 6.46 6.08 -18.28
C ALA A 90 5.93 6.11 -19.73
N ASP A 91 5.48 7.29 -20.19
CA ASP A 91 4.97 7.45 -21.56
C ASP A 91 6.10 7.32 -22.60
N LEU A 92 7.29 7.85 -22.30
CA LEU A 92 8.45 7.73 -23.17
C LEU A 92 8.92 6.28 -23.30
N LEU A 93 8.94 5.53 -22.19
CA LEU A 93 9.30 4.12 -22.19
C LEU A 93 8.27 3.29 -22.99
N HIS A 94 6.98 3.58 -22.84
CA HIS A 94 5.92 2.90 -23.60
C HIS A 94 6.11 3.10 -25.12
N LEU A 95 6.43 4.32 -25.54
CA LEU A 95 6.66 4.65 -26.95
C LEU A 95 7.93 4.01 -27.50
N TRP A 96 8.99 3.87 -26.68
CA TRP A 96 10.22 3.19 -27.09
C TRP A 96 10.00 1.69 -27.31
N GLN A 97 9.17 1.05 -26.49
CA GLN A 97 8.95 -0.40 -26.54
C GLN A 97 7.96 -0.85 -27.62
N LYS A 98 7.40 0.09 -28.39
CA LYS A 98 6.40 -0.15 -29.43
C LYS A 98 7.02 -0.10 -30.82
#